data_AF-A0A7Y8Q6A7-F1
#
_entry.id   AF-A0A7Y8Q6A7-F1
#
_cell.length_a   1.000
_cell.length_b   1.000
_cell.length_c   1.000
_cell.angle_alpha   90.00
_cell.angle_beta   90.00
_cell.angle_gamma   90.00
#
_symmetry.space_group_name_H-M   'P 1'
#
loop_
_entity.id
_entity.type
_entity.pdbx_description
1 polymer ?
#
loop_
_entity_poly.entity_id
_entity_poly.type
_entity_poly.pdbx_seq_one_letter_code
_entity_poly.pdbx_strand_id
1 'polypeptide(L)'
;MSKKQAKPKKSFKLSRLKQVNLIERSLRKYSNMLGQTVKLTVVGGGDQKIAKDRLKNSMITRVKKDYLSLTQHTYLLSIEAKSHEDWFKNQANYIFWSELFTYLQSHKIKCEYRINFYKELFDYLTKLEDENLLYLINKEILKRDKYHIPNIIYKTDFINYFKLPRNFFENYKLDNMEC
;
A
#
# COMPACT_ATOMS: atom_id res chain seq x y z
N MET A 1 37.04 41.86 7.41
CA MET A 1 35.93 41.21 8.14
C MET A 1 35.81 39.76 7.69
N SER A 2 36.01 38.79 8.60
CA SER A 2 35.93 37.37 8.29
C SER A 2 34.47 36.93 8.14
N LYS A 3 34.09 36.39 6.97
CA LYS A 3 32.75 35.82 6.74
C LYS A 3 32.61 34.58 7.63
N LYS A 4 31.92 34.71 8.77
CA LYS A 4 31.45 33.56 9.55
C LYS A 4 30.57 32.70 8.65
N GLN A 5 31.07 31.54 8.23
CA GLN A 5 30.23 30.52 7.61
C GLN A 5 29.13 30.14 8.60
N ALA A 6 27.88 30.30 8.19
CA ALA A 6 26.74 29.83 8.96
C ALA A 6 26.88 28.31 9.14
N LYS A 7 26.83 27.83 10.40
CA LYS A 7 26.77 26.40 10.69
C LYS A 7 25.61 25.78 9.88
N PRO A 8 25.79 24.61 9.24
CA PRO A 8 24.69 23.95 8.55
C PRO A 8 23.52 23.75 9.54
N LYS A 9 22.31 24.17 9.14
CA LYS A 9 21.08 23.93 9.91
C LYS A 9 21.04 22.44 10.24
N LYS A 10 20.94 22.09 11.53
CA LYS A 10 20.76 20.70 11.99
C LYS A 10 19.70 20.04 11.10
N SER A 11 20.06 19.00 10.36
CA SER A 11 19.07 18.16 9.70
C SER A 11 18.17 17.59 10.80
N PHE A 12 16.90 17.99 10.86
CA PHE A 12 15.94 17.48 11.83
C PHE A 12 15.52 16.05 11.46
N LYS A 13 16.45 15.10 11.52
CA LYS A 13 16.16 13.68 11.33
C LYS A 13 15.42 13.18 12.56
N LEU A 14 14.21 12.64 12.37
CA LEU A 14 13.44 12.07 13.46
C LEU A 14 14.17 10.87 14.07
N SER A 15 14.03 10.64 15.38
CA SER A 15 14.60 9.46 16.03
C SER A 15 13.95 8.19 15.46
N ARG A 16 14.70 7.08 15.38
CA ARG A 16 14.21 5.79 14.86
C ARG A 16 12.92 5.34 15.57
N LEU A 17 12.84 5.55 16.89
CA LEU A 17 11.66 5.23 17.68
C LEU A 17 10.45 6.07 17.25
N LYS A 18 10.62 7.39 17.08
CA LYS A 18 9.53 8.27 16.62
C LYS A 18 9.07 7.89 15.20
N GLN A 19 9.99 7.54 14.30
CA GLN A 19 9.65 7.05 12.96
C GLN A 19 8.76 5.79 13.02
N VAL A 20 9.16 4.77 13.78
CA VAL A 20 8.36 3.53 13.94
C VAL A 20 6.97 3.83 14.45
N ASN A 21 6.87 4.64 15.51
CA ASN A 21 5.58 4.94 16.12
C ASN A 21 4.63 5.66 15.15
N LEU A 22 5.15 6.57 14.32
CA LEU A 22 4.35 7.24 13.30
C LEU A 22 3.85 6.25 12.25
N ILE A 23 4.74 5.41 11.70
CA ILE A 23 4.37 4.39 10.71
C ILE A 23 3.31 3.45 11.27
N GLU A 24 3.54 2.91 12.47
CA GLU A 24 2.60 1.98 13.09
C GLU A 24 1.24 2.62 13.35
N ARG A 25 1.20 3.86 13.83
CA ARG A 25 -0.06 4.61 14.01
C ARG A 25 -0.81 4.77 12.69
N SER A 26 -0.11 5.11 11.62
CA SER A 26 -0.72 5.26 10.28
C SER A 26 -1.27 3.95 9.74
N LEU A 27 -0.61 2.82 10.01
CA LEU A 27 -1.05 1.49 9.57
C LEU A 27 -2.19 0.90 10.43
N ARG A 28 -2.47 1.42 11.63
CA ARG A 28 -3.51 0.86 12.53
C ARG A 28 -4.88 0.77 11.86
N LYS A 29 -5.27 1.76 11.06
CA LYS A 29 -6.56 1.77 10.35
C LYS A 29 -6.75 0.58 9.40
N TYR A 30 -5.65 -0.03 8.94
CA TYR A 30 -5.67 -1.16 8.02
C TYR A 30 -5.47 -2.52 8.70
N SER A 31 -5.31 -2.56 10.03
CA SER A 31 -5.03 -3.80 10.78
C SER A 31 -6.08 -4.89 10.55
N ASN A 32 -7.37 -4.50 10.46
CA ASN A 32 -8.47 -5.42 10.22
C ASN A 32 -8.40 -6.01 8.80
N MET A 33 -8.24 -5.15 7.78
CA MET A 33 -8.09 -5.58 6.39
C MET A 33 -6.90 -6.52 6.21
N LEU A 34 -5.76 -6.20 6.84
CA LEU A 34 -4.57 -7.04 6.81
C LEU A 34 -4.81 -8.40 7.48
N GLY A 35 -5.46 -8.40 8.64
CA GLY A 35 -5.82 -9.63 9.35
C GLY A 35 -6.79 -10.51 8.58
N GLN A 36 -7.82 -9.92 7.97
CA GLN A 36 -8.78 -10.63 7.12
C GLN A 36 -8.10 -11.20 5.87
N THR A 37 -7.31 -10.39 5.17
CA THR A 37 -6.61 -10.82 3.95
C THR A 37 -5.76 -12.06 4.21
N VAL A 38 -4.93 -12.06 5.26
CA VAL A 38 -4.08 -13.21 5.59
C VAL A 38 -4.92 -14.45 5.93
N LYS A 39 -6.01 -14.30 6.69
CA LYS A 39 -6.90 -15.43 7.05
C LYS A 39 -7.56 -16.09 5.82
N LEU A 40 -7.83 -15.30 4.79
CA LEU A 40 -8.48 -15.75 3.56
C LEU A 40 -7.51 -16.36 2.54
N THR A 41 -6.19 -16.23 2.74
CA THR A 41 -5.20 -16.94 1.93
C THR A 41 -5.06 -18.41 2.32
N VAL A 42 -4.49 -19.22 1.43
CA VAL A 42 -4.19 -20.65 1.64
C VAL A 42 -2.99 -20.88 2.61
N VAL A 43 -2.68 -19.91 3.47
CA VAL A 43 -1.64 -20.04 4.50
C VAL A 43 -2.18 -20.87 5.66
N GLY A 44 -1.41 -21.87 6.11
CA GLY A 44 -1.78 -22.73 7.25
C GLY A 44 -2.05 -21.94 8.53
N GLY A 45 -2.95 -22.42 9.39
CA GLY A 45 -3.43 -21.68 10.58
C GLY A 45 -2.30 -21.23 11.53
N GLY A 46 -1.27 -22.06 11.71
CA GLY A 46 -0.07 -21.72 12.51
C GLY A 46 0.80 -20.63 11.89
N ASP A 47 0.77 -20.49 10.56
CA ASP A 47 1.59 -19.55 9.80
C ASP A 47 0.91 -18.21 9.57
N GLN A 48 -0.39 -18.08 9.85
CA GLN A 48 -1.13 -16.81 9.66
C GLN A 48 -0.55 -15.68 10.52
N LYS A 49 -0.20 -15.97 11.78
CA LYS A 49 0.46 -14.99 12.65
C LYS A 49 1.79 -14.54 12.05
N ILE A 50 2.58 -15.50 11.58
CA ILE A 50 3.90 -15.26 10.97
C ILE A 50 3.75 -14.43 9.68
N ALA A 51 2.81 -14.78 8.81
CA ALA A 51 2.55 -14.06 7.57
C ALA A 51 2.11 -12.62 7.83
N LYS A 52 1.20 -12.41 8.79
CA LYS A 52 0.78 -11.08 9.24
C LYS A 52 1.95 -10.25 9.75
N ASP A 53 2.78 -10.81 10.63
CA ASP A 53 3.92 -10.10 11.21
C ASP A 53 4.99 -9.80 10.14
N ARG A 54 5.24 -10.72 9.21
CA ARG A 54 6.14 -10.49 8.06
C ARG A 54 5.65 -9.36 7.17
N LEU A 55 4.37 -9.33 6.82
CA LEU A 55 3.79 -8.28 5.99
C LEU A 55 3.87 -6.90 6.67
N LYS A 56 3.53 -6.83 7.97
CA LYS A 56 3.69 -5.59 8.76
C LYS A 56 5.15 -5.13 8.81
N ASN A 57 6.08 -6.05 9.04
CA ASN A 57 7.51 -5.74 9.10
C ASN A 57 8.06 -5.28 7.74
N SER A 58 7.58 -5.85 6.64
CA SER A 58 7.91 -5.40 5.27
C SER A 58 7.52 -3.95 5.07
N MET A 59 6.27 -3.60 5.37
CA MET A 59 5.75 -2.23 5.29
C MET A 59 6.60 -1.24 6.10
N ILE A 60 6.88 -1.56 7.37
CA ILE A 60 7.68 -0.69 8.25
C ILE A 60 9.11 -0.53 7.70
N THR A 61 9.71 -1.60 7.20
CA THR A 61 11.07 -1.59 6.67
C THR A 61 11.14 -0.74 5.41
N ARG A 62 10.16 -0.88 4.51
CA ARG A 62 10.10 -0.12 3.26
C ARG A 62 9.90 1.38 3.52
N VAL A 63 8.96 1.78 4.39
CA VAL A 63 8.78 3.21 4.73
C VAL A 63 10.07 3.81 5.32
N LYS A 64 10.78 3.06 6.17
CA LYS A 64 12.06 3.52 6.72
C LYS A 64 13.16 3.63 5.67
N LYS A 65 13.25 2.65 4.76
CA LYS A 65 14.23 2.69 3.66
C LYS A 65 13.98 3.91 2.78
N ASP A 66 12.73 4.21 2.47
CA ASP A 66 12.34 5.38 1.69
C ASP A 66 12.69 6.68 2.45
N TYR A 67 12.46 6.72 3.77
CA TYR A 67 12.84 7.86 4.60
C TYR A 67 14.37 8.06 4.68
N LEU A 68 15.15 6.98 4.70
CA LEU A 68 16.62 7.06 4.72
C LEU A 68 17.20 7.43 3.35
N SER A 69 16.51 7.09 2.27
CA SER A 69 16.87 7.41 0.89
C SER A 69 16.29 8.75 0.39
N LEU A 70 15.69 9.55 1.28
CA LEU A 70 15.25 10.94 1.04
C LEU A 70 16.36 11.91 0.58
N THR A 71 17.54 11.42 0.22
CA THR A 71 18.59 12.16 -0.49
C THR A 71 18.80 11.74 -1.94
N GLN A 72 18.18 10.66 -2.47
CA GLN A 72 18.44 10.21 -3.84
C GLN A 72 17.26 9.72 -4.69
N HIS A 73 16.13 9.27 -4.14
CA HIS A 73 14.95 8.91 -4.96
C HIS A 73 13.65 9.43 -4.36
N THR A 74 13.44 10.70 -4.65
CA THR A 74 12.34 11.49 -4.16
C THR A 74 11.08 11.24 -4.99
N TYR A 75 10.35 10.18 -4.70
CA TYR A 75 8.94 10.11 -5.13
C TYR A 75 8.01 10.99 -4.28
N LEU A 76 8.56 11.78 -3.34
CA LEU A 76 7.83 12.67 -2.42
C LEU A 76 8.59 13.96 -2.01
N LEU A 77 9.30 14.61 -2.94
CA LEU A 77 9.31 16.08 -2.96
C LEU A 77 8.66 16.37 -4.30
N SER A 78 7.52 17.04 -4.42
CA SER A 78 6.91 18.13 -3.69
C SER A 78 5.44 18.11 -4.13
N ILE A 79 4.43 18.41 -3.31
CA ILE A 79 3.87 19.77 -3.25
C ILE A 79 3.01 19.99 -1.97
N GLU A 80 2.64 18.95 -1.20
CA GLU A 80 1.62 19.10 -0.11
C GLU A 80 2.02 18.67 1.31
N ALA A 81 3.08 17.88 1.52
CA ALA A 81 3.44 17.43 2.87
C ALA A 81 4.04 18.58 3.70
N LYS A 82 3.26 19.10 4.65
CA LYS A 82 3.67 20.23 5.51
C LYS A 82 4.66 19.83 6.61
N SER A 83 4.75 18.53 6.95
CA SER A 83 5.62 18.02 8.02
C SER A 83 6.18 16.60 7.75
N HIS A 84 7.21 16.20 8.51
CA HIS A 84 7.69 14.81 8.51
C HIS A 84 6.58 13.81 8.91
N GLU A 85 5.66 14.21 9.79
CA GLU A 85 4.58 13.35 10.25
C GLU A 85 3.57 13.10 9.11
N ASP A 86 3.23 14.14 8.35
CA ASP A 86 2.40 14.02 7.15
C ASP A 86 3.06 13.12 6.10
N TRP A 87 4.39 13.28 5.90
CA TRP A 87 5.15 12.41 5.01
C TRP A 87 5.07 10.94 5.44
N PHE A 88 5.31 10.63 6.72
CA PHE A 88 5.23 9.25 7.22
C PHE A 88 3.82 8.68 7.07
N LYS A 89 2.79 9.48 7.30
CA LYS A 89 1.40 9.08 7.14
C LYS A 89 1.08 8.74 5.69
N ASN A 90 1.43 9.62 4.75
CA ASN A 90 1.15 9.41 3.33
C ASN A 90 1.95 8.22 2.78
N GLN A 91 3.22 8.13 3.13
CA GLN A 91 4.08 7.03 2.70
C GLN A 91 3.62 5.68 3.26
N ALA A 92 3.21 5.62 4.53
CA ALA A 92 2.67 4.41 5.12
C ALA A 92 1.34 3.99 4.48
N ASN A 93 0.45 4.94 4.16
CA ASN A 93 -0.82 4.63 3.48
C ASN A 93 -0.59 4.04 2.09
N TYR A 94 0.29 4.65 1.30
CA TYR A 94 0.63 4.15 -0.02
C TYR A 94 1.33 2.78 0.05
N ILE A 95 2.35 2.64 0.91
CA ILE A 95 3.08 1.38 1.07
C ILE A 95 2.16 0.24 1.54
N PHE A 96 1.17 0.53 2.39
CA PHE A 96 0.19 -0.48 2.78
C PHE A 96 -0.44 -1.15 1.55
N TRP A 97 -0.94 -0.36 0.59
CA TRP A 97 -1.57 -0.88 -0.61
C TRP A 97 -0.59 -1.60 -1.53
N SER A 98 0.61 -1.04 -1.72
CA SER A 98 1.65 -1.67 -2.53
C SER A 98 2.03 -3.06 -2.00
N GLU A 99 2.24 -3.19 -0.69
CA GLU A 99 2.60 -4.46 -0.06
C GLU A 99 1.41 -5.43 -0.03
N LEU A 100 0.18 -4.95 0.24
CA LEU A 100 -1.03 -5.79 0.21
C LEU A 100 -1.26 -6.39 -1.18
N PHE A 101 -1.15 -5.57 -2.22
CA PHE A 101 -1.36 -6.01 -3.60
C PHE A 101 -0.28 -7.00 -4.04
N THR A 102 0.98 -6.74 -3.71
CA THR A 102 2.07 -7.67 -3.95
C THR A 102 1.84 -9.01 -3.23
N TYR A 103 1.41 -8.95 -1.97
CA TYR A 103 1.08 -10.14 -1.19
C TYR A 103 -0.03 -10.97 -1.84
N LEU A 104 -1.08 -10.31 -2.34
CA LEU A 104 -2.21 -10.95 -3.04
C LEU A 104 -1.83 -11.50 -4.42
N GLN A 105 -0.80 -10.95 -5.08
CA GLN A 105 -0.26 -11.56 -6.31
C GLN A 105 0.54 -12.84 -6.01
N SER A 106 1.20 -12.92 -4.86
CA SER A 106 2.04 -14.06 -4.49
C SER A 106 1.32 -15.13 -3.66
N HIS A 107 0.12 -14.87 -3.16
CA HIS A 107 -0.66 -15.81 -2.34
C HIS A 107 -2.06 -16.01 -2.91
N LYS A 108 -2.45 -17.27 -3.07
CA LYS A 108 -3.82 -17.60 -3.49
C LYS A 108 -4.79 -17.35 -2.34
N ILE A 109 -5.88 -16.66 -2.64
CA ILE A 109 -7.08 -16.61 -1.79
C ILE A 109 -7.83 -17.93 -1.95
N LYS A 110 -8.35 -18.48 -0.86
CA LYS A 110 -9.16 -19.71 -0.90
C LYS A 110 -10.36 -19.50 -1.81
N CYS A 111 -10.67 -20.53 -2.59
CA CYS A 111 -11.61 -20.44 -3.72
C CYS A 111 -12.97 -19.88 -3.30
N GLU A 112 -13.51 -20.38 -2.18
CA GLU A 112 -14.81 -20.05 -1.62
C GLU A 112 -14.95 -18.56 -1.22
N TYR A 113 -13.83 -17.86 -1.01
CA TYR A 113 -13.83 -16.45 -0.63
C TYR A 113 -13.36 -15.52 -1.74
N ARG A 114 -12.74 -16.05 -2.80
CA ARG A 114 -12.02 -15.25 -3.81
C ARG A 114 -12.90 -14.18 -4.45
N ILE A 115 -14.12 -14.54 -4.86
CA ILE A 115 -15.03 -13.60 -5.54
C ILE A 115 -15.43 -12.46 -4.61
N ASN A 116 -15.97 -12.79 -3.43
CA ASN A 116 -16.46 -11.79 -2.48
C ASN A 116 -15.31 -10.90 -1.98
N PHE A 117 -14.14 -11.49 -1.69
CA PHE A 117 -12.97 -10.74 -1.24
C PHE A 117 -12.54 -9.66 -2.24
N TYR A 118 -12.34 -10.01 -3.52
CA TYR A 118 -11.89 -9.03 -4.51
C TYR A 118 -12.97 -7.99 -4.86
N LYS A 119 -14.26 -8.36 -4.77
CA LYS A 119 -15.37 -7.40 -4.90
C LYS A 119 -15.37 -6.39 -3.75
N GLU A 120 -15.32 -6.86 -2.51
CA GLU A 120 -15.25 -6.00 -1.32
C GLU A 120 -14.00 -5.12 -1.32
N LEU A 121 -12.85 -5.67 -1.74
CA LEU A 121 -11.61 -4.92 -1.87
C LEU A 121 -11.72 -3.80 -2.91
N PHE A 122 -12.29 -4.09 -4.07
CA PHE A 122 -12.53 -3.09 -5.11
C PHE A 122 -13.50 -2.01 -4.64
N ASP A 123 -14.64 -2.41 -4.05
CA ASP A 123 -15.63 -1.48 -3.53
C ASP A 123 -15.04 -0.58 -2.45
N TYR A 124 -14.25 -1.15 -1.54
CA TYR A 124 -13.53 -0.37 -0.52
C TYR A 124 -12.63 0.69 -1.15
N LEU A 125 -11.84 0.30 -2.16
CA LEU A 125 -10.94 1.23 -2.85
C LEU A 125 -11.70 2.36 -3.56
N THR A 126 -12.82 2.05 -4.23
CA THR A 126 -13.64 3.08 -4.91
C THR A 126 -14.34 4.05 -3.94
N LYS A 127 -14.48 3.67 -2.67
CA LYS A 127 -15.02 4.53 -1.60
C LYS A 127 -13.96 5.35 -0.88
N LEU A 128 -12.67 5.20 -1.23
CA LEU A 128 -11.63 6.07 -0.68
C LEU A 128 -11.76 7.47 -1.26
N GLU A 129 -11.90 8.47 -0.38
CA GLU A 129 -11.96 9.88 -0.76
C GLU A 129 -10.56 10.51 -0.95
N ASP A 130 -9.49 9.74 -0.72
CA ASP A 130 -8.10 10.20 -0.80
C ASP A 130 -7.59 10.11 -2.25
N GLU A 131 -7.86 11.15 -3.06
CA GLU A 131 -7.47 11.21 -4.47
C GLU A 131 -5.96 11.04 -4.69
N ASN A 132 -5.15 11.60 -3.80
CA ASN A 132 -3.69 11.46 -3.85
C ASN A 132 -3.27 10.00 -3.66
N LEU A 133 -3.89 9.30 -2.71
CA LEU A 133 -3.65 7.88 -2.51
C LEU A 133 -4.08 7.05 -3.73
N LEU A 134 -5.24 7.35 -4.32
CA LEU A 134 -5.72 6.68 -5.53
C LEU A 134 -4.80 6.92 -6.73
N TYR A 135 -4.33 8.16 -6.92
CA TYR A 135 -3.34 8.50 -7.93
C TYR A 135 -2.05 7.69 -7.75
N LEU A 136 -1.52 7.60 -6.53
CA LEU A 136 -0.29 6.83 -6.24
C LEU A 136 -0.49 5.33 -6.46
N ILE A 137 -1.62 4.76 -6.04
CA ILE A 137 -1.97 3.36 -6.32
C ILE A 137 -1.99 3.12 -7.84
N ASN A 138 -2.63 4.00 -8.61
CA ASN A 138 -2.67 3.87 -10.05
C ASN A 138 -1.28 4.00 -10.68
N LYS A 139 -0.54 5.04 -10.32
CA LYS A 139 0.78 5.34 -10.91
C LYS A 139 1.79 4.21 -10.70
N GLU A 140 1.87 3.72 -9.47
CA GLU A 140 2.98 2.85 -9.07
C GLU A 140 2.60 1.36 -9.09
N ILE A 141 1.30 1.03 -9.06
CA ILE A 141 0.82 -0.35 -8.94
C ILE A 141 0.03 -0.77 -10.17
N LEU A 142 -1.13 -0.15 -10.43
CA LEU A 142 -2.09 -0.66 -11.43
C LEU A 142 -1.74 -0.26 -12.87
N LYS A 143 -1.14 0.91 -13.06
CA LYS A 143 -0.82 1.51 -14.37
C LYS A 143 0.65 1.94 -14.43
N ARG A 144 1.52 1.16 -13.81
CA ARG A 144 2.97 1.37 -13.88
C ARG A 144 3.40 1.50 -15.35
N ASP A 145 4.27 2.48 -15.60
CA ASP A 145 4.80 2.81 -16.94
C ASP A 145 3.77 3.33 -17.96
N LYS A 146 2.56 3.74 -17.52
CA LYS A 146 1.56 4.38 -18.38
C LYS A 146 1.65 5.91 -18.30
N TYR A 147 1.39 6.56 -19.44
CA TYR A 147 1.37 8.02 -19.55
C TYR A 147 0.18 8.68 -18.86
N HIS A 148 -1.01 8.06 -18.93
CA HIS A 148 -2.22 8.58 -18.31
C HIS A 148 -2.53 7.83 -17.01
N ILE A 149 -2.47 8.54 -15.89
CA ILE A 149 -2.77 8.03 -14.55
C ILE A 149 -4.04 8.69 -14.03
N PRO A 150 -5.16 7.95 -13.89
CA PRO A 150 -6.40 8.47 -13.33
C PRO A 150 -6.34 8.59 -11.80
N ASN A 151 -7.21 9.43 -11.24
CA ASN A 151 -7.45 9.50 -9.78
C ASN A 151 -8.55 8.53 -9.30
N ILE A 152 -9.05 7.67 -10.19
CA ILE A 152 -10.03 6.62 -9.88
C ILE A 152 -9.46 5.25 -10.27
N ILE A 153 -9.88 4.19 -9.59
CA ILE A 153 -9.47 2.83 -9.94
C ILE A 153 -10.51 2.22 -10.89
N TYR A 154 -10.07 1.89 -12.10
CA TYR A 154 -10.91 1.21 -13.09
C TYR A 154 -10.96 -0.30 -12.82
N LYS A 155 -12.14 -0.90 -13.02
CA LYS A 155 -12.36 -2.35 -12.93
C LYS A 155 -11.38 -3.14 -13.80
N THR A 156 -11.12 -2.66 -15.01
CA THR A 156 -10.23 -3.30 -15.98
C THR A 156 -8.79 -3.35 -15.49
N ASP A 157 -8.27 -2.25 -14.94
CA ASP A 157 -6.90 -2.19 -14.40
C ASP A 157 -6.77 -3.13 -13.19
N PHE A 158 -7.78 -3.15 -12.31
CA PHE A 158 -7.82 -4.03 -11.15
C PHE A 158 -7.88 -5.52 -11.54
N ILE A 159 -8.76 -5.88 -12.49
CA ILE A 159 -8.87 -7.24 -13.04
C ILE A 159 -7.54 -7.68 -13.62
N ASN A 160 -6.92 -6.84 -14.46
CA ASN A 160 -5.67 -7.17 -15.12
C ASN A 160 -4.54 -7.38 -14.12
N TYR A 161 -4.44 -6.51 -13.11
CA TYR A 161 -3.39 -6.60 -12.10
C TYR A 161 -3.45 -7.90 -11.29
N PHE A 162 -4.66 -8.32 -10.89
CA PHE A 162 -4.88 -9.57 -10.15
C PHE A 162 -5.11 -10.80 -11.03
N LYS A 163 -5.01 -10.65 -12.36
CA LYS A 163 -5.27 -11.70 -13.36
C LYS A 163 -6.64 -12.37 -13.14
N LEU A 164 -7.66 -11.58 -12.87
CA LEU A 164 -9.04 -12.05 -12.68
C LEU A 164 -9.71 -12.27 -14.05
N PRO A 165 -10.79 -13.08 -14.13
CA PRO A 165 -11.59 -13.19 -15.35
C PRO A 165 -12.17 -11.84 -15.80
N ARG A 166 -12.30 -11.61 -17.12
CA ARG A 166 -12.75 -10.32 -17.66
C ARG A 166 -14.13 -9.88 -17.17
N ASN A 167 -15.03 -10.84 -16.95
CA ASN A 167 -16.39 -10.66 -16.46
C ASN A 167 -16.50 -10.85 -14.93
N PHE A 168 -15.40 -10.71 -14.19
CA PHE A 168 -15.35 -10.95 -12.73
C PHE A 168 -16.41 -10.16 -11.93
N PHE A 169 -16.71 -8.93 -12.34
CA PHE A 169 -17.72 -8.11 -11.68
C PHE A 169 -19.15 -8.32 -12.21
N GLU A 170 -19.31 -9.02 -13.35
CA GLU A 170 -20.58 -9.15 -14.07
C GLU A 170 -21.23 -10.52 -13.82
N ASN A 171 -20.43 -11.58 -13.69
CA ASN A 171 -20.93 -12.93 -13.45
C ASN A 171 -21.05 -13.22 -11.94
N TYR A 172 -22.28 -13.42 -11.49
CA TYR A 172 -22.60 -13.84 -10.12
C TYR A 172 -22.50 -15.35 -9.89
N LYS A 173 -22.37 -16.17 -10.96
CA LYS A 173 -22.30 -17.63 -10.82
C LYS A 173 -20.86 -18.07 -10.53
N LEU A 174 -20.65 -18.47 -9.28
CA LEU A 174 -19.41 -19.02 -8.70
C LEU A 174 -18.89 -20.26 -9.44
N ASP A 175 -19.75 -20.96 -10.17
CA ASP A 175 -19.51 -22.35 -10.60
C ASP A 175 -18.46 -22.53 -11.72
N ASN A 176 -18.05 -21.45 -12.40
CA ASN A 176 -17.16 -21.55 -13.58
C ASN A 176 -15.82 -20.83 -13.44
N MET A 177 -15.48 -20.29 -12.26
CA MET A 177 -14.13 -19.74 -12.06
C MET A 177 -13.21 -20.86 -11.62
N GLU A 178 -12.41 -21.41 -12.55
CA GLU A 178 -11.29 -22.28 -12.20
C GLU A 178 -10.42 -21.60 -11.13
N CYS A 179 -10.40 -22.23 -9.95
CA CYS A 179 -9.47 -22.00 -8.87
C CYS A 179 -8.34 -23.05 -8.99
#